data_AF-A0A1Z9JB39-F1
#
_entry.id   AF-A0A1Z9JB39-F1
#
_cell.length_a   1.000
_cell.length_b   1.000
_cell.length_c   1.000
_cell.angle_alpha   90.00
_cell.angle_beta   90.00
_cell.angle_gamma   90.00
#
_symmetry.space_group_name_H-M   'P 1'
#
loop_
_entity.id
_entity.type
_entity.pdbx_description
1 polymer ?
#
loop_
_entity_poly.entity_id
_entity_poly.type
_entity_poly.pdbx_seq_one_letter_code
_entity_poly.pdbx_strand_id
1 'polypeptide(L)'
;MSKASELKAKIKGWRKDAADLSYEEALQALDLLLADLQNDAVPLAELQQRVLHGEVYLDHCESLLKTVENTVVTLDPDSLQPTDVS
;
A
#
# COMPACT_ATOMS: atom_id res chain seq x y z
N MET A 1 11.44 -2.10 -26.75
CA MET A 1 10.80 -2.78 -25.61
C MET A 1 9.28 -2.67 -25.78
N SER A 2 8.48 -3.55 -25.16
CA SER A 2 7.01 -3.45 -25.26
C SER A 2 6.46 -2.57 -24.13
N LYS A 3 5.30 -1.92 -24.35
CA LYS A 3 4.60 -1.14 -23.31
C LYS A 3 4.38 -1.94 -22.01
N ALA A 4 4.14 -3.25 -22.13
CA ALA A 4 3.96 -4.13 -20.98
C ALA A 4 5.25 -4.31 -20.16
N SER A 5 6.42 -4.39 -20.81
CA SER A 5 7.70 -4.47 -20.09
C SER A 5 8.06 -3.18 -19.35
N GLU A 6 7.71 -2.02 -19.92
CA GLU A 6 7.94 -0.71 -19.30
C GLU A 6 7.04 -0.51 -18.08
N LEU A 7 5.76 -0.89 -18.18
CA LEU A 7 4.84 -0.82 -17.05
C LEU A 7 5.28 -1.73 -15.89
N LYS A 8 5.75 -2.95 -16.18
CA LYS A 8 6.32 -3.84 -15.16
C LYS A 8 7.54 -3.23 -14.48
N ALA A 9 8.41 -2.55 -15.22
CA ALA A 9 9.56 -1.86 -14.65
C ALA A 9 9.15 -0.70 -13.72
N LYS A 10 8.13 0.08 -14.12
CA LYS A 10 7.54 1.14 -13.28
C LYS A 10 6.97 0.60 -11.98
N ILE A 11 6.14 -0.44 -12.04
CA ILE A 11 5.55 -1.09 -10.86
C ILE A 11 6.66 -1.58 -9.91
N LYS A 12 7.74 -2.16 -10.45
CA LYS A 12 8.88 -2.58 -9.64
C LYS A 12 9.57 -1.41 -8.94
N GLY A 13 9.68 -0.26 -9.62
CA GLY A 13 10.19 0.98 -9.03
C GLY A 13 9.32 1.45 -7.88
N TRP A 14 8.02 1.60 -8.11
CA TRP A 14 7.06 2.02 -7.08
C TRP A 14 7.07 1.12 -5.85
N ARG A 15 7.15 -0.21 -6.03
CA ARG A 15 7.27 -1.16 -4.92
C ARG A 15 8.54 -0.97 -4.11
N LYS A 16 9.64 -0.59 -4.77
CA LYS A 16 10.90 -0.29 -4.09
C LYS A 16 10.78 1.02 -3.31
N ASP A 17 10.18 2.04 -3.90
CA ASP A 17 10.00 3.34 -3.27
C ASP A 17 9.07 3.24 -2.05
N ALA A 18 8.00 2.43 -2.14
CA ALA A 18 7.07 2.19 -1.04
C ALA A 18 7.68 1.37 0.11
N ALA A 19 8.64 0.48 -0.16
CA ALA A 19 9.17 -0.46 0.83
C ALA A 19 9.80 0.21 2.06
N ASP A 20 10.33 1.42 1.90
CA ASP A 20 10.98 2.16 2.98
C ASP A 20 10.03 3.13 3.70
N LEU A 21 8.77 3.23 3.27
CA LEU A 21 7.78 4.13 3.87
C LEU A 21 7.15 3.51 5.13
N SER A 22 6.91 4.36 6.13
CA SER A 22 5.98 4.05 7.21
C SER A 22 4.52 4.02 6.72
N TYR A 23 3.62 3.52 7.56
CA TYR A 23 2.19 3.47 7.24
C TYR A 23 1.64 4.87 6.94
N GLU A 24 2.01 5.87 7.75
CA GLU A 24 1.54 7.25 7.59
C GLU A 24 2.05 7.87 6.28
N GLU A 25 3.32 7.65 5.95
CA GLU A 25 3.92 8.16 4.70
C GLU A 25 3.30 7.50 3.46
N ALA A 26 3.07 6.19 3.51
CA ALA A 26 2.43 5.47 2.40
C ALA A 26 0.97 5.87 2.21
N LEU A 27 0.23 6.08 3.31
CA LEU A 27 -1.14 6.58 3.27
C LEU A 27 -1.19 8.02 2.73
N GLN A 28 -0.27 8.89 3.15
CA GLN A 28 -0.19 10.25 2.63
C GLN A 28 0.15 10.26 1.13
N ALA A 29 1.05 9.38 0.67
CA ALA A 29 1.34 9.24 -0.75
C ALA A 29 0.11 8.78 -1.56
N LEU A 30 -0.69 7.88 -1.00
CA LEU A 30 -1.97 7.45 -1.58
C LEU A 30 -2.98 8.61 -1.65
N ASP A 31 -3.10 9.41 -0.59
CA ASP A 31 -4.00 10.56 -0.55
C ASP A 31 -3.65 11.60 -1.63
N LEU A 32 -2.35 11.85 -1.86
CA LEU A 32 -1.91 12.74 -2.95
C LEU A 32 -2.29 12.19 -4.33
N LEU A 33 -2.13 10.88 -4.56
CA LEU A 33 -2.56 10.24 -5.79
C LEU A 33 -4.08 10.30 -5.99
N LEU A 34 -4.84 10.12 -4.91
CA LEU A 34 -6.30 10.24 -4.92
C LEU A 34 -6.74 11.67 -5.23
N ALA A 35 -6.12 12.67 -4.61
CA ALA A 35 -6.41 14.07 -4.89
C ALA A 35 -6.18 14.42 -6.36
N ASP A 36 -5.10 13.90 -6.95
CA ASP A 36 -4.83 14.09 -8.38
C ASP A 36 -5.89 13.40 -9.26
N LEU A 37 -6.27 12.16 -8.93
CA LEU A 37 -7.29 11.42 -9.67
C LEU A 37 -8.68 12.08 -9.60
N GLN A 38 -8.99 12.75 -8.48
CA GLN A 38 -10.26 13.42 -8.25
C GLN A 38 -10.35 14.82 -8.90
N ASN A 39 -9.22 15.41 -9.27
CA ASN A 39 -9.17 16.77 -9.83
C ASN A 39 -9.49 16.83 -11.33
N ASP A 40 -9.93 15.74 -11.96
CA ASP A 40 -10.24 15.60 -13.41
C ASP A 40 -9.12 16.07 -14.39
N ALA A 41 -7.95 16.41 -13.86
CA ALA A 41 -6.81 16.96 -14.58
C ALA A 41 -5.89 15.87 -15.16
N VAL A 42 -6.11 14.61 -14.77
CA VAL A 42 -5.29 13.48 -15.22
C VAL A 42 -5.76 13.03 -16.61
N PRO A 43 -4.87 13.01 -17.62
CA PRO A 43 -5.20 12.45 -18.93
C PRO A 43 -5.63 10.98 -18.82
N LEU A 44 -6.64 10.58 -19.60
CA LEU A 44 -7.14 9.20 -19.63
C LEU A 44 -6.02 8.15 -19.85
N ALA A 45 -5.01 8.50 -20.65
CA ALA A 45 -3.86 7.64 -20.92
C ALA A 45 -2.96 7.39 -19.68
N GLU A 46 -3.06 8.24 -18.65
CA GLU A 46 -2.29 8.15 -17.41
C GLU A 46 -3.11 7.59 -16.25
N LEU A 47 -4.45 7.60 -16.33
CA LEU A 47 -5.34 7.11 -15.27
C LEU A 47 -4.98 5.69 -14.83
N GLN A 48 -4.80 4.77 -15.80
CA GLN A 48 -4.45 3.39 -15.47
C GLN A 48 -3.12 3.29 -14.71
N GLN A 49 -2.13 4.11 -15.06
CA GLN A 49 -0.83 4.08 -14.36
C GLN A 49 -0.95 4.63 -12.95
N ARG A 50 -1.77 5.67 -12.74
CA ARG A 50 -2.00 6.24 -11.41
C ARG A 50 -2.76 5.29 -10.48
N VAL A 51 -3.77 4.59 -11.00
CA VAL A 51 -4.48 3.54 -10.26
C VAL A 51 -3.51 2.44 -9.82
N LEU A 52 -2.70 1.92 -10.75
CA LEU A 52 -1.70 0.88 -10.43
C LEU A 52 -0.64 1.36 -9.41
N HIS A 53 -0.30 2.65 -9.42
CA HIS A 53 0.61 3.20 -8.43
C HIS A 53 -0.06 3.32 -7.06
N GLY A 54 -1.33 3.71 -7.00
CA GLY A 54 -2.12 3.72 -5.77
C GLY A 54 -2.28 2.33 -5.16
N GLU A 55 -2.53 1.31 -5.98
CA GLU A 55 -2.58 -0.10 -5.54
C GLU A 55 -1.28 -0.53 -4.85
N VAL A 56 -0.11 -0.06 -5.33
CA VAL A 56 1.17 -0.37 -4.67
C VAL A 56 1.26 0.22 -3.26
N TYR A 57 0.78 1.45 -3.04
CA TYR A 57 0.76 2.04 -1.70
C TYR A 57 -0.25 1.35 -0.80
N LEU A 58 -1.43 0.99 -1.33
CA LEU A 58 -2.45 0.26 -0.59
C LEU A 58 -1.93 -1.12 -0.13
N ASP A 59 -1.31 -1.88 -1.04
CA ASP A 59 -0.69 -3.19 -0.74
C ASP A 59 0.34 -3.07 0.41
N HIS A 60 1.14 -1.99 0.40
CA HIS A 60 2.15 -1.75 1.44
C HIS A 60 1.51 -1.41 2.79
N CYS A 61 0.51 -0.53 2.81
CA CYS A 61 -0.27 -0.20 4.00
C CYS A 61 -0.90 -1.45 4.62
N GLU A 62 -1.52 -2.31 3.81
CA GLU A 62 -2.11 -3.57 4.26
C GLU A 62 -1.05 -4.51 4.85
N SER A 63 0.12 -4.62 4.21
CA SER A 63 1.23 -5.43 4.72
C SER A 63 1.75 -4.95 6.08
N LEU A 64 1.84 -3.64 6.29
CA LEU A 64 2.23 -3.05 7.57
C LEU A 64 1.21 -3.35 8.67
N LEU A 65 -0.09 -3.17 8.38
CA LEU A 65 -1.16 -3.48 9.34
C LEU A 65 -1.17 -4.97 9.71
N LYS A 66 -1.00 -5.86 8.73
CA LYS A 66 -0.91 -7.30 8.97
C LYS A 66 0.31 -7.67 9.81
N THR A 67 1.43 -6.97 9.61
CA THR A 67 2.62 -7.16 10.45
C THR A 67 2.34 -6.77 11.89
N VAL A 68 1.68 -5.64 12.12
CA VAL A 68 1.26 -5.21 13.46
C VAL A 68 0.28 -6.19 14.07
N GLU A 69 -0.75 -6.61 13.35
CA GLU A 69 -1.74 -7.61 13.79
C GLU A 69 -1.06 -8.89 14.28
N ASN A 70 -0.11 -9.43 13.52
CA ASN A 70 0.65 -10.63 13.89
C ASN A 70 1.57 -10.41 15.12
N THR A 71 1.91 -9.17 15.46
CA THR A 71 2.70 -8.85 16.66
C THR A 71 1.86 -8.61 17.91
N VAL A 72 0.55 -8.42 17.76
CA VAL A 72 -0.34 -8.21 18.90
C VAL A 72 -0.66 -9.55 19.54
N VAL A 73 -0.20 -9.74 20.78
CA VAL A 73 -0.60 -10.87 21.60
C VAL A 73 -2.09 -10.73 21.91
N THR A 74 -2.89 -11.67 21.44
CA THR A 74 -4.31 -11.74 21.80
C THR A 74 -4.42 -12.22 23.24
N LEU A 75 -5.18 -11.50 24.07
CA LEU A 75 -5.41 -11.85 25.47
C LEU A 75 -6.83 -12.39 25.63
N ASP A 76 -6.97 -13.42 26.48
CA ASP A 76 -8.27 -13.89 26.95
C ASP A 76 -8.90 -12.79 27.81
N PRO A 77 -10.15 -12.37 27.55
CA PRO A 77 -10.74 -11.21 28.22
C PRO A 77 -11.05 -11.44 29.71
N ASP A 78 -11.23 -12.70 30.12
CA ASP A 78 -11.57 -13.05 31.51
C ASP A 78 -10.32 -13.25 32.39
N SER A 79 -9.25 -13.79 31.81
CA SER A 79 -8.00 -14.10 32.52
C SER A 79 -6.86 -13.12 32.24
N LEU A 80 -6.97 -12.30 31.18
CA LEU A 80 -5.95 -11.40 30.65
C LEU A 80 -4.61 -12.10 30.35
N GLN A 81 -4.64 -13.42 30.14
CA GLN A 81 -3.47 -14.19 29.75
C GLN A 81 -3.39 -14.33 28.22
N PRO A 82 -2.17 -14.49 27.66
CA PRO A 82 -2.01 -14.78 26.24
C PRO A 82 -2.81 -16.00 25.81
N THR A 83 -3.65 -15.85 24.79
CA THR A 83 -4.26 -16.97 24.08
C THR A 83 -3.32 -17.36 22.94
N ASP A 84 -2.19 -18.01 23.24
CA ASP A 84 -1.47 -18.72 22.18
C ASP A 84 -2.36 -19.93 21.77
N VAL A 85 -2.52 -20.32 20.51
CA VAL A 85 -1.45 -20.79 19.62
C VAL A 85 -1.92 -20.96 18.16
N SER A 86 -1.23 -20.32 17.21
CA SER A 86 -0.38 -20.95 16.16
C SER A 86 0.10 -19.90 15.16
#